data_AF-X0SS29-F1
#
_entry.id   AF-X0SS29-F1
#
_cell.length_a   1.000
_cell.length_b   1.000
_cell.length_c   1.000
_cell.angle_alpha   90.00
_cell.angle_beta   90.00
_cell.angle_gamma   90.00
#
_symmetry.space_group_name_H-M   'P 1'
#
loop_
_entity.id
_entity.type
_entity.pdbx_description
1 polymer ?
#
loop_
_entity_poly.entity_id
_entity_poly.type
_entity_poly.pdbx_seq_one_letter_code
_entity_poly.pdbx_strand_id
1 'polypeptide(L)' 'LDLADKTVVCIITGHGLKDPDTALTIEAEMTDVPADLDAVERAMGLE' A
#
# COMPACT_ATOMS: atom_id res chain seq x y z
N LEU A 1 31.24 -1.49 7.13
CA LEU A 1 30.62 -1.34 8.47
C LEU A 1 29.74 -2.56 8.67
N ASP A 2 29.99 -3.34 9.72
CA ASP A 2 29.14 -4.48 10.07
C ASP A 2 28.03 -4.00 11.02
N LEU A 3 26.77 -4.28 10.67
CA LEU A 3 25.57 -3.84 11.38
C LEU A 3 24.74 -5.02 11.90
N ALA A 4 25.27 -6.25 11.82
CA ALA A 4 24.64 -7.41 12.43
C ALA A 4 24.37 -7.19 13.94
N ASP A 5 23.22 -7.68 14.42
CA ASP A 5 22.78 -7.63 15.82
C ASP A 5 22.65 -6.23 16.44
N LYS A 6 22.44 -5.20 15.61
CA LYS A 6 22.15 -3.83 16.06
C LYS A 6 20.67 -3.49 15.88
N THR A 7 20.18 -2.62 16.76
CA THR A 7 18.80 -2.09 16.68
C THR A 7 18.82 -0.68 16.13
N VAL A 8 17.97 -0.43 15.13
CA VAL A 8 17.75 0.90 14.53
C VAL A 8 16.35 1.37 14.87
N VAL A 9 16.22 2.67 15.19
CA VAL A 9 14.92 3.31 15.41
C VAL A 9 14.74 4.40 14.35
N CYS A 10 13.65 4.31 13.59
CA CYS A 10 13.24 5.32 12.62
C CYS A 10 12.06 6.12 13.17
N ILE A 11 12.24 7.44 13.30
CA ILE A 11 11.16 8.34 13.70
C ILE A 11 10.48 8.85 12.43
N ILE A 12 9.23 8.43 12.23
CA ILE A 12 8.40 8.95 11.15
C ILE A 12 7.79 10.28 11.62
N THR A 13 8.31 11.39 11.11
CA THR A 13 8.04 12.74 11.63
C THR A 13 6.69 13.32 11.19
N GLY A 14 6.03 12.71 10.20
CA GLY A 14 4.77 13.22 9.65
C GLY A 14 3.92 12.14 9.00
N HIS A 15 2.63 12.43 8.84
CA HIS A 15 1.68 11.53 8.17
C HIS A 15 1.71 11.72 6.64
N GLY A 16 1.35 10.67 5.90
CA GLY A 16 1.32 10.71 4.42
C GLY A 16 0.34 11.76 3.85
N LEU A 17 -0.83 11.97 4.49
CA LEU A 17 -1.81 12.98 4.04
C LEU A 17 -1.27 14.44 4.03
N LYS A 18 -0.05 14.70 4.52
CA LYS A 18 0.57 16.02 4.52
C LYS A 18 1.12 16.39 3.15
N ASP A 19 1.37 15.39 2.31
CA ASP A 19 1.88 15.54 0.96
C ASP A 19 1.09 14.63 0.00
N PRO A 20 -0.15 15.04 -0.35
CA PRO A 20 -0.98 14.28 -1.29
C PRO A 20 -0.41 14.29 -2.71
N ASP A 21 0.35 15.32 -3.09
CA ASP A 21 0.91 15.44 -4.44
C ASP A 21 1.89 14.31 -4.70
N THR A 22 2.77 14.00 -3.75
CA THR A 22 3.66 12.84 -3.83
C THR A 22 2.86 11.53 -3.91
N ALA A 23 1.78 11.39 -3.14
CA ALA A 23 0.97 10.17 -3.18
C ALA A 23 0.30 9.93 -4.55
N LEU A 24 -0.11 11.00 -5.23
CA LEU A 24 -0.71 10.93 -6.56
C LEU A 24 0.28 10.55 -7.67
N THR A 25 1.60 10.62 -7.42
CA THR A 25 2.62 10.13 -8.36
C THR A 25 2.73 8.61 -8.39
N ILE A 26 2.14 7.92 -7.41
CA ILE A 26 2.18 6.47 -7.29
C ILE A 26 0.98 5.91 -8.07
N GLU A 27 1.26 5.21 -9.17
CA GLU A 27 0.22 4.51 -9.93
C GLU A 27 -0.35 3.37 -9.09
N ALA A 28 -1.68 3.31 -9.03
CA ALA A 28 -2.40 2.18 -8.45
C ALA A 28 -2.99 1.34 -9.59
N GLU A 29 -2.67 0.05 -9.62
CA GLU A 29 -3.35 -0.89 -10.51
C GLU A 29 -4.76 -1.17 -9.97
N MET A 30 -5.77 -0.76 -10.72
CA MET A 30 -7.17 -1.01 -10.43
C MET A 30 -7.67 -2.09 -11.39
N THR A 31 -8.33 -3.11 -10.86
CA THR A 31 -8.95 -4.17 -11.67
C THR A 31 -10.44 -3.90 -11.78
N ASP A 32 -10.92 -3.67 -13.00
CA ASP A 32 -12.35 -3.51 -13.26
C ASP A 32 -13.07 -4.87 -13.15
N VAL A 33 -14.13 -4.92 -12.35
CA VAL A 33 -14.97 -6.11 -12.17
C VAL A 33 -16.45 -5.75 -12.27
N PRO A 34 -17.31 -6.69 -12.69
CA PRO A 34 -18.76 -6.51 -12.61
C PRO A 34 -19.23 -6.15 -11.20
N ALA A 35 -20.33 -5.39 -11.11
CA ALA A 35 -20.99 -5.05 -9.85
C ALA A 35 -21.78 -6.24 -9.28
N ASP A 36 -21.06 -7.32 -9.00
CA ASP A 36 -21.54 -8.62 -8.57
C ASP A 36 -20.63 -9.15 -7.46
N LEU A 37 -21.22 -9.74 -6.41
CA LEU A 37 -20.46 -10.14 -5.22
C LEU A 37 -19.46 -11.25 -5.54
N ASP A 38 -19.90 -12.27 -6.27
CA ASP A 38 -19.07 -13.40 -6.67
C ASP A 38 -17.91 -12.94 -7.58
N ALA A 39 -18.11 -11.92 -8.41
CA ALA A 39 -17.04 -11.33 -9.22
C ALA A 39 -15.96 -10.64 -8.36
N VAL A 40 -16.36 -9.94 -7.30
CA VAL A 40 -15.43 -9.27 -6.37
C VAL A 40 -14.65 -10.28 -5.54
N GLU A 41 -15.32 -11.30 -4.99
CA GLU A 41 -14.68 -12.33 -4.16
C GLU A 41 -13.58 -13.08 -4.93
N ARG A 42 -13.85 -13.42 -6.20
CA ARG A 42 -12.87 -14.05 -7.09
C ARG A 42 -11.67 -13.14 -7.39
N ALA A 43 -11.92 -11.87 -7.66
CA ALA A 43 -10.85 -10.90 -7.90
C ALA A 43 -9.98 -10.65 -6.65
N MET A 44 -10.55 -10.81 -5.46
CA MET A 44 -9.84 -10.71 -4.18
C MET A 44 -9.18 -12.02 -3.73
N GLY A 45 -9.41 -13.14 -4.43
CA GLY A 45 -8.89 -14.46 -4.07
C GLY A 45 -9.53 -15.05 -2.80
N LEU A 46 -10.82 -14.77 -2.59
CA LEU A 46 -11.60 -15.16 -1.40
C LEU A 46 -12.56 -16.34 -1.62
N GLU A 47 -12.43 -17.09 -2.73
CA GLU A 47 -13.26 -18.28 -3.05
C GLU A 47 -13.23 -19.37 -1.96
#